data_AF-A0A832UGR3-F1
#
_entry.id   AF-A0A832UGR3-F1
#
_cell.length_a   1.000
_cell.length_b   1.000
_cell.length_c   1.000
_cell.angle_alpha   90.00
_cell.angle_beta   90.00
_cell.angle_gamma   90.00
#
_symmetry.space_group_name_H-M   'P 1'
#
loop_
_entity.id
_entity.type
_entity.pdbx_description
1 polymer ?
#
loop_
_entity_poly.entity_id
_entity_poly.type
_entity_poly.pdbx_seq_one_letter_code
_entity_poly.pdbx_strand_id
1 'polypeptide(L)'
;ERKNILIVTTKTDTEATYKILSVDKVLSVLKKMILASCNAYRLMAYFMSPAIKGGVMVKDAQWEKGSVVVVHTGIWFVSATKQICVPTNDVASIELTKREVQGKATDVVKIDHLENNEVASSLVLCPLSTLQVLYNFLKETTKGMDMKGTELDGVDQQVAMLIYSGMDSHAIENMLNIPHKQLEGIYDKILKLGLAEVTIIRREVQLTTKGVRYISDATKSQTN
;
A
#
# COMPACT_ATOMS: atom_id res chain seq x y z
N GLU A 1 9.94 -3.07 -9.68
CA GLU A 1 9.42 -4.23 -10.44
C GLU A 1 10.24 -4.51 -11.70
N ARG A 2 10.49 -5.77 -12.04
CA ARG A 2 11.00 -6.14 -13.37
C ARG A 2 9.84 -6.03 -14.37
N LYS A 3 9.73 -4.91 -15.09
CA LYS A 3 8.60 -4.58 -15.99
C LYS A 3 8.23 -5.70 -16.99
N ASN A 4 9.18 -6.57 -17.32
CA ASN A 4 9.03 -7.60 -18.33
C ASN A 4 8.55 -8.98 -17.79
N ILE A 5 8.15 -9.09 -16.52
CA ILE A 5 7.67 -10.36 -15.95
C ILE A 5 6.23 -10.21 -15.44
N LEU A 6 5.33 -11.05 -15.93
CA LEU A 6 4.00 -11.25 -15.37
C LEU A 6 4.02 -12.47 -14.45
N ILE A 7 3.56 -12.31 -13.22
CA ILE A 7 3.37 -13.40 -12.26
C ILE A 7 1.86 -13.67 -12.17
N VAL A 8 1.46 -14.92 -12.37
CA VAL A 8 0.07 -15.38 -12.28
C VAL A 8 -0.01 -16.45 -11.21
N THR A 9 -0.78 -16.19 -10.16
CA THR A 9 -1.08 -17.18 -9.12
C THR A 9 -2.48 -17.70 -9.32
N THR A 10 -2.62 -19.02 -9.46
CA THR A 10 -3.92 -19.69 -9.61
C THR A 10 -4.20 -20.54 -8.38
N LYS A 11 -5.43 -20.48 -7.87
CA LYS A 11 -5.89 -21.29 -6.74
C LYS A 11 -7.13 -22.08 -7.17
N THR A 12 -6.91 -23.29 -7.66
CA THR A 12 -7.97 -24.28 -7.96
C THR A 12 -7.99 -25.34 -6.86
N ASP A 13 -7.03 -26.28 -6.87
CA ASP A 13 -6.85 -27.31 -5.82
C ASP A 13 -5.51 -27.16 -5.09
N THR A 14 -4.46 -26.78 -5.81
CA THR A 14 -3.13 -26.43 -5.27
C THR A 14 -2.74 -25.05 -5.75
N GLU A 15 -2.13 -24.24 -4.89
CA GLU A 15 -1.61 -22.93 -5.29
C GLU A 15 -0.43 -23.11 -6.25
N ALA A 16 -0.57 -22.60 -7.48
CA ALA A 16 0.47 -22.65 -8.50
C ALA A 16 0.83 -21.23 -8.96
N THR A 17 2.12 -20.96 -9.08
CA THR A 17 2.64 -19.66 -9.53
C THR A 17 3.36 -19.82 -10.87
N TYR A 18 2.87 -19.12 -11.88
CA TYR A 18 3.45 -19.06 -13.21
C TYR A 18 4.18 -17.73 -13.41
N LYS A 19 5.40 -17.76 -13.96
CA LYS A 19 6.18 -16.56 -14.28
C LYS A 19 6.37 -16.49 -15.79
N ILE A 20 5.85 -15.43 -16.41
CA ILE A 20 5.86 -15.23 -17.86
C ILE A 20 6.74 -14.02 -18.17
N LEU A 21 7.87 -14.27 -18.83
CA LEU A 21 8.78 -13.22 -19.30
C LEU A 21 8.41 -12.86 -20.74
N SER A 22 8.08 -11.59 -20.99
CA SER A 22 7.78 -11.09 -22.35
C SER A 22 7.96 -9.58 -22.44
N VAL A 23 7.70 -9.00 -23.62
CA VAL A 23 7.69 -7.55 -23.81
C VAL A 23 6.41 -6.93 -23.25
N ASP A 24 6.49 -5.69 -22.74
CA ASP A 24 5.38 -5.00 -22.08
C ASP A 24 4.06 -5.05 -22.86
N LYS A 25 4.10 -4.84 -24.18
CA LYS A 25 2.90 -4.87 -25.03
C LYS A 25 2.19 -6.23 -25.00
N VAL A 26 2.95 -7.33 -25.00
CA VAL A 26 2.38 -8.69 -24.91
C VAL A 26 1.84 -8.94 -23.51
N LEU A 27 2.57 -8.52 -22.47
CA LEU A 27 2.10 -8.68 -21.09
C LEU A 27 0.82 -7.90 -20.81
N SER A 28 0.68 -6.68 -21.35
CA SER A 28 -0.55 -5.90 -21.24
C SER A 28 -1.74 -6.61 -21.91
N VAL A 29 -1.55 -7.17 -23.11
CA VAL A 29 -2.60 -7.94 -23.79
C VAL A 29 -2.95 -9.20 -23.01
N LEU A 30 -1.94 -9.92 -22.51
CA LEU A 30 -2.12 -11.13 -21.73
C LEU A 30 -2.86 -10.87 -20.41
N LYS A 31 -2.51 -9.79 -19.69
CA LYS A 31 -3.24 -9.34 -18.49
C LYS A 31 -4.72 -9.10 -18.81
N LYS A 32 -5.02 -8.40 -19.91
CA LYS A 32 -6.41 -8.16 -20.35
C LYS A 32 -7.15 -9.47 -20.66
N MET A 33 -6.51 -10.40 -21.36
CA MET A 33 -7.12 -11.70 -21.68
C MET A 33 -7.40 -12.51 -20.41
N ILE A 34 -6.42 -12.63 -19.52
CA ILE A 34 -6.58 -13.35 -18.24
C ILE A 34 -7.70 -12.73 -17.41
N LEU A 35 -7.70 -11.40 -17.25
CA LEU A 35 -8.74 -10.71 -16.51
C LEU A 35 -10.11 -10.84 -17.17
N ALA A 36 -10.20 -11.02 -18.49
CA ALA A 36 -11.45 -11.24 -19.20
C ALA A 36 -11.99 -12.67 -19.00
N SER A 37 -11.10 -13.67 -18.89
CA SER A 37 -11.46 -15.09 -18.83
C SER A 37 -11.45 -15.69 -17.42
N CYS A 38 -10.85 -15.03 -16.43
CA CYS A 38 -10.76 -15.57 -15.08
C CYS A 38 -12.12 -15.59 -14.38
N ASN A 39 -12.30 -16.58 -13.50
CA ASN A 39 -13.43 -16.60 -12.58
C ASN A 39 -13.17 -15.54 -11.49
N ALA A 40 -13.79 -14.39 -11.65
CA ALA A 40 -13.61 -13.23 -10.79
C ALA A 40 -14.95 -12.52 -10.59
N TYR A 41 -15.11 -11.87 -9.44
CA TYR A 41 -16.26 -11.00 -9.25
C TYR A 41 -16.12 -9.79 -10.18
N ARG A 42 -17.08 -9.62 -11.09
CA ARG A 42 -17.07 -8.56 -12.10
C ARG A 42 -18.36 -7.78 -12.03
N LEU A 43 -18.23 -6.45 -12.05
CA LEU A 43 -19.36 -5.56 -12.18
C LEU A 43 -19.06 -4.41 -13.15
N MET A 44 -20.08 -3.93 -13.82
CA MET A 44 -20.02 -2.67 -14.57
C MET A 44 -20.35 -1.51 -13.62
N ALA A 45 -19.47 -0.52 -13.54
CA ALA A 45 -19.65 0.66 -12.70
C ALA A 45 -19.00 1.88 -13.33
N TYR A 46 -19.30 3.04 -12.74
CA TYR A 46 -18.46 4.21 -12.89
C TYR A 46 -17.39 4.17 -11.82
N PHE A 47 -16.13 4.43 -12.18
CA PHE A 47 -15.05 4.55 -11.22
C PHE A 47 -14.25 5.82 -11.46
N MET A 48 -13.59 6.31 -10.42
CA MET A 48 -12.65 7.43 -10.48
C MET A 48 -11.40 7.00 -9.73
N SER A 49 -10.30 6.79 -10.45
CA SER A 49 -9.06 6.25 -9.88
C SER A 49 -7.84 6.85 -10.60
N PRO A 50 -6.89 7.44 -9.86
CA PRO A 50 -7.00 7.90 -8.47
C PRO A 50 -7.85 9.18 -8.39
N ALA A 51 -8.78 9.24 -7.43
CA ALA A 51 -9.59 10.42 -7.14
C ALA A 51 -8.85 11.42 -6.22
N ILE A 52 -8.07 10.88 -5.28
CA ILE A 52 -7.29 11.64 -4.30
C ILE A 52 -5.87 11.08 -4.31
N LYS A 53 -4.86 11.94 -4.23
CA LYS A 53 -3.45 11.58 -3.96
C LYS A 53 -2.89 12.50 -2.89
N GLY A 54 -2.27 11.93 -1.85
CA GLY A 54 -1.67 12.69 -0.76
C GLY A 54 -2.66 13.61 -0.04
N GLY A 55 -3.94 13.22 0.04
CA GLY A 55 -5.02 14.02 0.63
C GLY A 55 -5.58 15.14 -0.26
N VAL A 56 -5.03 15.36 -1.46
CA VAL A 56 -5.52 16.38 -2.40
C VAL A 56 -6.32 15.72 -3.54
N MET A 57 -7.47 16.30 -3.89
CA MET A 57 -8.24 15.84 -5.05
C MET A 57 -7.45 16.05 -6.34
N VAL A 58 -7.38 15.02 -7.16
CA VAL A 58 -6.68 15.08 -8.46
C VAL A 58 -7.46 15.99 -9.40
N LYS A 59 -6.81 17.01 -9.97
CA LYS A 59 -7.45 18.08 -10.77
C LYS A 59 -8.26 17.55 -11.97
N ASP A 60 -7.80 16.46 -12.58
CA ASP A 60 -8.42 15.86 -13.77
C ASP A 60 -9.13 14.53 -13.45
N ALA A 61 -9.54 14.32 -12.20
CA ALA A 61 -10.28 13.12 -11.81
C ALA A 61 -11.68 13.15 -12.43
N GLN A 62 -11.94 12.20 -13.35
CA GLN A 62 -13.21 12.05 -14.03
C GLN A 62 -13.82 10.68 -13.75
N TRP A 63 -15.15 10.63 -13.76
CA TRP A 63 -15.88 9.37 -13.71
C TRP A 63 -15.74 8.63 -15.04
N GLU A 64 -15.19 7.43 -15.00
CA GLU A 64 -15.06 6.56 -16.16
C GLU A 64 -16.00 5.37 -16.03
N LYS A 65 -16.78 5.11 -17.09
CA LYS A 65 -17.56 3.88 -17.19
C LYS A 65 -16.64 2.72 -17.54
N GLY A 66 -16.68 1.66 -16.74
CA GLY A 66 -15.91 0.45 -17.03
C GLY A 66 -16.28 -0.72 -16.12
N SER A 67 -15.35 -1.65 -16.01
CA SER A 67 -15.45 -2.86 -15.22
C SER A 67 -14.62 -2.72 -13.95
N VAL A 68 -15.21 -3.06 -12.80
CA VAL A 68 -14.45 -3.41 -11.60
C VAL A 68 -14.35 -4.93 -11.57
N VAL A 69 -13.12 -5.45 -11.56
CA VAL A 69 -12.83 -6.89 -11.50
C VAL A 69 -12.04 -7.16 -10.24
N VAL A 70 -12.61 -7.94 -9.32
CA VAL A 70 -11.96 -8.29 -8.06
C VAL A 70 -11.43 -9.71 -8.16
N VAL A 71 -10.11 -9.84 -8.06
CA VAL A 71 -9.39 -11.13 -7.98
C VAL A 71 -8.69 -11.23 -6.63
N HIS A 72 -8.22 -12.43 -6.27
CA HIS A 72 -7.55 -12.67 -4.99
C HIS A 72 -6.37 -11.72 -4.72
N THR A 73 -5.63 -11.36 -5.76
CA THR A 73 -4.41 -10.53 -5.65
C THR A 73 -4.66 -9.03 -5.79
N GLY A 74 -5.88 -8.59 -6.12
CA GLY A 74 -6.12 -7.17 -6.38
C GLY A 74 -7.48 -6.83 -6.96
N ILE A 75 -7.79 -5.53 -6.89
CA ILE A 75 -8.96 -4.88 -7.46
C ILE A 75 -8.52 -4.18 -8.73
N TRP A 76 -9.16 -4.52 -9.85
CA TRP A 76 -8.85 -3.96 -11.16
C TRP A 76 -9.95 -3.03 -11.62
N PHE A 77 -9.56 -1.82 -12.01
CA PHE A 77 -10.42 -0.87 -12.71
C PHE A 77 -10.05 -0.89 -14.19
N VAL A 78 -10.98 -1.29 -15.03
CA VAL A 78 -10.76 -1.47 -16.47
C VAL A 78 -11.77 -0.66 -17.25
N SER A 79 -11.32 0.38 -17.95
CA SER A 79 -12.10 1.10 -18.96
C SER A 79 -11.53 0.82 -20.37
N ALA A 80 -12.10 1.44 -21.39
CA ALA A 80 -11.58 1.33 -22.76
C ALA A 80 -10.14 1.87 -22.87
N THR A 81 -9.79 2.86 -22.05
CA THR A 81 -8.54 3.61 -22.12
C THR A 81 -7.60 3.36 -20.94
N LYS A 82 -8.13 2.97 -19.78
CA LYS A 82 -7.35 2.77 -18.56
C LYS A 82 -7.47 1.35 -18.01
N GLN A 83 -6.36 0.88 -17.43
CA GLN A 83 -6.30 -0.36 -16.68
C GLN A 83 -5.45 -0.11 -15.45
N ILE A 84 -6.11 -0.06 -14.29
CA ILE A 84 -5.48 0.26 -13.00
C ILE A 84 -5.64 -0.96 -12.11
N CYS A 85 -4.57 -1.34 -11.42
CA CYS A 85 -4.55 -2.41 -10.43
C CYS A 85 -4.30 -1.80 -9.07
N VAL A 86 -5.18 -2.08 -8.12
CA VAL A 86 -4.96 -1.85 -6.69
C VAL A 86 -4.72 -3.22 -6.07
N PRO A 87 -3.47 -3.59 -5.76
CA PRO A 87 -3.16 -4.85 -5.09
C PRO A 87 -3.93 -4.97 -3.79
N THR A 88 -4.40 -6.17 -3.45
CA THR A 88 -5.16 -6.38 -2.20
C THR A 88 -4.34 -5.97 -0.99
N ASN A 89 -3.04 -6.28 -0.96
CA ASN A 89 -2.13 -5.92 0.13
C ASN A 89 -1.91 -4.41 0.30
N ASP A 90 -2.19 -3.61 -0.74
CA ASP A 90 -2.01 -2.16 -0.69
C ASP A 90 -3.30 -1.44 -0.26
N VAL A 91 -4.42 -2.18 -0.08
CA VAL A 91 -5.69 -1.59 0.36
C VAL A 91 -5.61 -1.24 1.85
N ALA A 92 -5.69 0.05 2.15
CA ALA A 92 -5.66 0.58 3.50
C ALA A 92 -7.04 0.63 4.16
N SER A 93 -8.08 1.02 3.41
CA SER A 93 -9.45 1.07 3.93
C SER A 93 -10.50 0.97 2.82
N ILE A 94 -11.67 0.47 3.17
CA ILE A 94 -12.84 0.44 2.29
C ILE A 94 -14.04 1.00 3.05
N GLU A 95 -14.64 2.07 2.53
CA GLU A 95 -15.71 2.82 3.17
C GLU A 95 -16.88 3.09 2.21
N LEU A 96 -18.10 3.09 2.75
CA LEU A 96 -19.27 3.65 2.08
C LEU A 96 -19.38 5.13 2.47
N THR A 97 -19.27 6.02 1.49
CA THR A 97 -19.31 7.47 1.70
C THR A 97 -20.23 8.14 0.70
N LYS A 98 -20.65 9.37 0.98
CA LYS A 98 -21.45 10.18 0.07
C LYS A 98 -20.56 11.15 -0.68
N ARG A 99 -20.69 11.19 -2.00
CA ARG A 99 -20.05 12.18 -2.86
C ARG A 99 -21.09 12.93 -3.66
N GLU A 100 -20.81 14.20 -3.91
CA GLU A 100 -21.61 14.99 -4.83
C GLU A 100 -21.29 14.54 -6.26
N VAL A 101 -22.28 13.94 -6.92
CA VAL A 101 -22.20 13.52 -8.32
C VAL A 101 -23.33 14.23 -9.05
N GLN A 102 -22.97 15.10 -10.00
CA GLN A 102 -23.94 15.89 -10.78
C GLN A 102 -24.94 16.68 -9.91
N GLY A 103 -24.46 17.28 -8.80
CA GLY A 103 -25.30 18.08 -7.89
C GLY A 103 -26.17 17.26 -6.93
N LYS A 104 -26.00 15.93 -6.86
CA LYS A 104 -26.72 15.05 -5.94
C LYS A 104 -25.76 14.29 -5.03
N ALA A 105 -26.05 14.26 -3.74
CA ALA A 105 -25.37 13.40 -2.79
C ALA A 105 -25.68 11.93 -3.11
N THR A 106 -24.67 11.22 -3.60
CA THR A 106 -24.79 9.83 -4.06
C THR A 106 -23.82 8.95 -3.28
N ASP A 107 -24.27 7.76 -2.90
CA ASP A 107 -23.43 6.78 -2.21
C ASP A 107 -22.38 6.20 -3.17
N VAL A 108 -21.14 6.17 -2.71
CA VAL A 108 -19.99 5.63 -3.43
C VAL A 108 -19.15 4.77 -2.48
N VAL A 109 -18.47 3.78 -3.02
CA VAL A 109 -17.44 3.02 -2.27
C VAL A 109 -16.11 3.74 -2.48
N LYS A 110 -15.48 4.14 -1.38
CA LYS A 110 -14.13 4.67 -1.34
C LYS A 110 -13.16 3.56 -0.96
N ILE A 111 -12.09 3.43 -1.72
CA ILE A 111 -11.03 2.45 -1.53
C ILE A 111 -9.73 3.24 -1.39
N ASP A 112 -9.25 3.37 -0.17
CA ASP A 112 -7.94 3.96 0.10
C ASP A 112 -6.87 2.89 -0.06
N HIS A 113 -5.80 3.23 -0.75
CA HIS A 113 -4.70 2.33 -1.03
C HIS A 113 -3.38 3.08 -1.10
N LEU A 114 -2.28 2.36 -0.89
CA LEU A 114 -0.95 2.92 -1.02
C LEU A 114 -0.50 2.85 -2.49
N GLU A 115 -0.09 3.98 -3.06
CA GLU A 115 0.48 4.07 -4.40
C GLU A 115 1.78 4.88 -4.32
N ASN A 116 2.93 4.27 -4.63
CA ASN A 116 4.25 4.90 -4.53
C ASN A 116 4.55 5.57 -3.16
N ASN A 117 4.19 4.89 -2.06
CA ASN A 117 4.29 5.37 -0.68
C ASN A 117 3.40 6.58 -0.35
N GLU A 118 2.45 6.95 -1.22
CA GLU A 118 1.43 7.95 -0.93
C GLU A 118 0.05 7.30 -0.82
N VAL A 119 -0.80 7.85 0.05
CA VAL A 119 -2.19 7.41 0.14
C VAL A 119 -2.98 7.95 -1.05
N ALA A 120 -3.52 7.04 -1.84
CA ALA A 120 -4.42 7.32 -2.95
C ALA A 120 -5.82 6.77 -2.67
N SER A 121 -6.86 7.47 -3.13
CA SER A 121 -8.24 6.99 -3.01
C SER A 121 -8.84 6.72 -4.38
N SER A 122 -9.47 5.55 -4.53
CA SER A 122 -10.31 5.22 -5.69
C SER A 122 -11.78 5.23 -5.28
N LEU A 123 -12.65 5.76 -6.14
CA LEU A 123 -14.09 5.81 -5.91
C LEU A 123 -14.83 4.90 -6.91
N VAL A 124 -15.85 4.19 -6.44
CA VAL A 124 -16.74 3.36 -7.26
C VAL A 124 -18.18 3.79 -7.05
N LEU A 125 -18.89 3.98 -8.16
CA LEU A 125 -20.28 4.38 -8.21
C LEU A 125 -21.08 3.36 -9.03
N CYS A 126 -22.09 2.77 -8.39
CA CYS A 126 -23.04 1.85 -9.00
C CYS A 126 -24.38 1.88 -8.23
N PRO A 127 -25.46 1.25 -8.73
CA PRO A 127 -26.74 1.19 -8.02
C PRO A 127 -26.59 0.65 -6.59
N LEU A 128 -27.34 1.21 -5.63
CA LEU A 128 -27.14 0.97 -4.19
C LEU A 128 -27.08 -0.52 -3.80
N SER A 129 -27.95 -1.36 -4.37
CA SER A 129 -27.95 -2.80 -4.11
C SER A 129 -26.64 -3.47 -4.55
N THR A 130 -26.11 -3.09 -5.72
CA THR A 130 -24.83 -3.58 -6.23
C THR A 130 -23.66 -3.01 -5.43
N LEU A 131 -23.77 -1.75 -5.00
CA LEU A 131 -22.78 -1.05 -4.20
C LEU A 131 -22.56 -1.75 -2.86
N GLN A 132 -23.64 -2.15 -2.19
CA GLN A 132 -23.58 -2.90 -0.92
C GLN A 132 -22.96 -4.29 -1.10
N VAL A 133 -23.32 -5.01 -2.18
CA VAL A 133 -22.72 -6.32 -2.48
C VAL A 133 -21.22 -6.17 -2.73
N LEU A 134 -20.81 -5.19 -3.54
CA LEU A 134 -19.40 -4.89 -3.77
C LEU A 134 -18.68 -4.55 -2.46
N TYR A 135 -19.24 -3.66 -1.66
CA TYR A 135 -18.66 -3.25 -0.38
C TYR A 135 -18.41 -4.46 0.53
N ASN A 136 -19.42 -5.33 0.70
CA ASN A 136 -19.30 -6.53 1.52
C ASN A 136 -18.27 -7.52 0.95
N PHE A 137 -18.25 -7.71 -0.37
CA PHE A 137 -17.30 -8.60 -1.03
C PHE A 137 -15.86 -8.11 -0.90
N LEU A 138 -15.63 -6.81 -1.10
CA LEU A 138 -14.32 -6.20 -0.92
C LEU A 138 -13.86 -6.32 0.52
N LYS A 139 -14.73 -5.98 1.47
CA LYS A 139 -14.44 -6.10 2.90
C LYS A 139 -14.08 -7.53 3.28
N GLU A 140 -14.82 -8.53 2.77
CA GLU A 140 -14.50 -9.93 2.98
C GLU A 140 -13.16 -10.35 2.37
N THR A 141 -12.85 -9.86 1.17
CA THR A 141 -11.57 -10.13 0.50
C THR A 141 -10.41 -9.49 1.26
N THR A 142 -10.64 -8.36 1.95
CA THR A 142 -9.62 -7.65 2.73
C THR A 142 -9.63 -7.99 4.23
N LYS A 143 -10.55 -8.84 4.72
CA LYS A 143 -10.68 -9.23 6.14
C LYS A 143 -9.37 -9.74 6.75
N GLY A 144 -8.50 -10.37 5.96
CA GLY A 144 -7.19 -10.85 6.43
C GLY A 144 -6.22 -9.74 6.84
N MET A 145 -6.52 -8.49 6.47
CA MET A 145 -5.75 -7.28 6.80
C MET A 145 -6.47 -6.38 7.80
N ASP A 146 -7.69 -6.74 8.24
CA ASP A 146 -8.44 -5.95 9.23
C ASP A 146 -7.73 -6.06 10.58
N MET A 147 -6.99 -5.02 10.94
CA MET A 147 -6.45 -4.82 12.27
C MET A 147 -7.49 -4.11 13.13
N LYS A 148 -7.70 -4.58 14.36
CA LYS A 148 -8.75 -4.02 15.24
C LYS A 148 -8.41 -2.63 15.77
N GLY A 149 -7.22 -2.11 15.43
CA GLY A 149 -6.70 -0.84 15.95
C GLY A 149 -6.33 -0.94 17.43
N THR A 150 -6.33 -2.15 17.98
CA THR A 150 -5.98 -2.46 19.37
C THR A 150 -4.66 -3.21 19.48
N GLU A 151 -4.01 -3.57 18.36
CA GLU A 151 -2.72 -4.27 18.37
C GLU A 151 -1.55 -3.39 18.82
N LEU A 152 -1.71 -2.06 18.73
CA LEU A 152 -0.78 -1.06 19.24
C LEU A 152 -1.42 -0.37 20.44
N ASP A 153 -0.67 -0.24 21.54
CA ASP A 153 -1.13 0.37 22.78
C ASP A 153 -0.45 1.73 23.04
N GLY A 154 -1.25 2.75 23.38
CA GLY A 154 -0.78 4.05 23.89
C GLY A 154 0.39 4.68 23.12
N VAL A 155 1.61 4.46 23.63
CA VAL A 155 2.87 4.98 23.05
C VAL A 155 3.15 4.37 21.66
N ASP A 156 2.83 3.10 21.43
CA ASP A 156 3.06 2.44 20.15
C ASP A 156 2.22 3.09 19.02
N GLN A 157 0.98 3.51 19.32
CA GLN A 157 0.13 4.27 18.40
C GLN A 157 0.68 5.67 18.13
N GLN A 158 1.22 6.35 19.15
CA GLN A 158 1.82 7.67 18.98
C GLN A 158 3.07 7.59 18.09
N VAL A 159 3.91 6.58 18.27
CA VAL A 159 5.06 6.32 17.38
C VAL A 159 4.60 6.08 15.95
N ALA A 160 3.59 5.23 15.73
CA ALA A 160 3.04 4.99 14.39
C ALA A 160 2.50 6.27 13.73
N MET A 161 1.83 7.13 14.49
CA MET A 161 1.35 8.42 14.01
C MET A 161 2.49 9.38 13.62
N LEU A 162 3.57 9.41 14.41
CA LEU A 162 4.74 10.24 14.09
C LEU A 162 5.53 9.70 12.88
N ILE A 163 5.55 8.39 12.67
CA ILE A 163 6.08 7.80 11.43
C ILE A 163 5.22 8.26 10.24
N TYR A 164 3.88 8.21 10.38
CA TYR A 164 2.96 8.65 9.33
C TYR A 164 3.15 10.13 8.95
N SER A 165 3.52 10.99 9.89
CA SER A 165 3.84 12.40 9.61
C SER A 165 5.23 12.62 8.98
N GLY A 166 6.00 11.56 8.77
CA GLY A 166 7.33 11.60 8.16
C GLY A 166 8.45 12.04 9.11
N MET A 167 8.24 11.93 10.43
CA MET A 167 9.24 12.31 11.42
C MET A 167 10.37 11.27 11.51
N ASP A 168 11.61 11.72 11.69
CA ASP A 168 12.77 10.83 11.88
C ASP A 168 12.84 10.26 13.31
N SER A 169 13.58 9.16 13.46
CA SER A 169 13.68 8.44 14.74
C SER A 169 14.18 9.30 15.91
N HIS A 170 15.11 10.23 15.66
CA HIS A 170 15.66 11.05 16.74
C HIS A 170 14.66 12.12 17.18
N ALA A 171 13.90 12.69 16.24
CA ALA A 171 12.79 13.59 16.56
C ALA A 171 11.68 12.88 17.35
N ILE A 172 11.38 11.62 17.01
CA ILE A 172 10.40 10.78 17.75
C ILE A 172 10.86 10.51 19.18
N GLU A 173 12.13 10.11 19.38
CA GLU A 173 12.72 9.89 20.71
C GLU A 173 12.56 11.11 21.61
N ASN A 174 12.90 12.29 21.08
CA ASN A 174 12.83 13.54 21.81
C ASN A 174 11.38 13.96 22.12
N MET A 175 10.45 13.79 21.18
CA MET A 175 9.07 14.21 21.35
C MET A 175 8.31 13.33 22.36
N LEU A 176 8.55 12.02 22.33
CA LEU A 176 7.91 11.07 23.25
C LEU A 176 8.73 10.85 24.53
N ASN A 177 9.93 11.42 24.62
CA ASN A 177 10.88 11.26 25.71
C ASN A 177 11.14 9.77 26.04
N ILE A 178 11.34 8.96 25.01
CA ILE A 178 11.61 7.52 25.12
C ILE A 178 13.06 7.20 24.70
N PRO A 179 13.72 6.23 25.36
CA PRO A 179 15.07 5.81 24.97
C PRO A 179 15.06 5.07 23.63
N HIS A 180 16.15 5.19 22.86
CA HIS A 180 16.34 4.55 21.56
C HIS A 180 15.96 3.05 21.56
N LYS A 181 16.42 2.31 22.58
CA LYS A 181 16.13 0.88 22.72
C LYS A 181 14.63 0.57 22.85
N GLN A 182 13.86 1.46 23.46
CA GLN A 182 12.41 1.31 23.53
C GLN A 182 11.78 1.59 22.17
N LEU A 183 12.23 2.63 21.45
CA LEU A 183 11.76 2.93 20.10
C LEU A 183 12.06 1.79 19.12
N GLU A 184 13.25 1.19 19.16
CA GLU A 184 13.57 -0.01 18.35
C GLU A 184 12.62 -1.17 18.66
N GLY A 185 12.31 -1.41 19.94
CA GLY A 185 11.35 -2.44 20.33
C GLY A 185 9.94 -2.19 19.75
N ILE A 186 9.53 -0.93 19.63
CA ILE A 186 8.26 -0.54 18.99
C ILE A 186 8.33 -0.76 17.48
N TYR A 187 9.44 -0.38 16.83
CA TYR A 187 9.65 -0.68 15.41
C TYR A 187 9.57 -2.18 15.12
N ASP A 188 10.22 -3.01 15.94
CA ASP A 188 10.16 -4.47 15.81
C ASP A 188 8.73 -5.01 15.93
N LYS A 189 7.91 -4.46 16.83
CA LYS A 189 6.49 -4.84 16.95
C LYS A 189 5.72 -4.45 15.68
N ILE A 190 5.87 -3.21 15.22
CA ILE A 190 5.18 -2.71 14.01
C ILE A 190 5.58 -3.54 12.79
N LEU A 191 6.87 -3.88 12.65
CA LEU A 191 7.39 -4.74 11.59
C LEU A 191 6.81 -6.17 11.69
N LYS A 192 6.75 -6.76 12.89
CA LYS A 192 6.16 -8.09 13.12
C LYS A 192 4.67 -8.14 12.78
N LEU A 193 3.96 -7.04 13.00
CA LEU A 193 2.55 -6.90 12.63
C LEU A 193 2.36 -6.65 11.13
N GLY A 194 3.43 -6.45 10.35
CA GLY A 194 3.36 -6.13 8.92
C GLY A 194 2.86 -4.72 8.63
N LEU A 195 2.92 -3.83 9.63
CA LEU A 195 2.40 -2.46 9.54
C LEU A 195 3.38 -1.45 8.92
N ALA A 196 4.65 -1.83 8.81
CA ALA A 196 5.70 -1.00 8.23
C ALA A 196 6.74 -1.85 7.51
N GLU A 197 7.55 -1.20 6.68
CA GLU A 197 8.71 -1.79 6.02
C GLU A 197 9.98 -1.01 6.37
N VAL A 198 11.12 -1.71 6.40
CA VAL A 198 12.42 -1.08 6.67
C VAL A 198 12.89 -0.34 5.42
N THR A 199 12.95 0.99 5.52
CA THR A 199 13.45 1.85 4.43
C THR A 199 14.96 2.04 4.46
N ILE A 200 15.56 2.09 5.66
CA ILE A 200 17.00 2.32 5.86
C ILE A 200 17.47 1.69 7.18
N ILE A 201 18.71 1.21 7.23
CA ILE A 201 19.36 0.72 8.45
C ILE A 201 20.56 1.62 8.76
N ARG A 202 20.50 2.35 9.88
CA ARG A 202 21.63 3.14 10.40
C ARG A 202 22.46 2.27 11.36
N ARG A 203 23.79 2.39 11.29
CA ARG A 203 24.72 1.66 12.16
C ARG A 203 25.56 2.63 12.97
N GLU A 204 25.50 2.52 14.28
CA GLU A 204 26.45 3.17 15.17
C GLU A 204 27.63 2.21 15.41
N VAL A 205 28.85 2.74 15.32
CA VAL A 205 30.08 1.95 15.47
C VAL A 205 30.96 2.57 16.54
N GLN A 206 31.53 1.71 17.37
CA GLN A 206 32.59 2.08 18.30
C GLN A 206 33.92 1.53 17.80
N LEU A 207 34.97 2.35 17.90
CA LEU A 207 36.32 1.89 17.55
C LEU A 207 36.76 0.77 18.47
N THR A 208 37.34 -0.27 17.89
CA THR A 208 38.05 -1.31 18.65
C THR A 208 39.37 -0.77 19.19
N THR A 209 39.98 -1.46 20.16
CA THR A 209 41.33 -1.11 20.66
C THR A 209 42.36 -0.99 19.53
N LYS A 210 42.24 -1.84 18.49
CA LYS A 210 43.06 -1.76 17.29
C LYS A 210 42.80 -0.48 16.49
N GLY A 211 41.53 -0.10 16.33
CA GLY A 211 41.13 1.15 15.67
C GLY A 211 41.63 2.39 16.41
N VAL A 212 41.51 2.42 17.74
CA VAL A 212 42.06 3.51 18.58
C VAL A 212 43.57 3.62 18.40
N ARG A 213 44.30 2.50 18.47
CA ARG A 213 45.75 2.48 18.28
C ARG A 213 46.16 2.97 16.89
N TYR A 214 45.45 2.54 15.85
CA TYR A 214 45.67 3.02 14.48
C TYR A 214 45.54 4.54 14.37
N ILE A 215 44.49 5.14 14.94
CA ILE A 215 44.30 6.60 14.91
C ILE A 215 45.41 7.32 15.70
N SER A 216 45.79 6.79 16.88
CA SER A 216 46.88 7.36 17.68
C SER A 216 48.23 7.33 16.96
N ASP A 217 48.52 6.28 16.19
CA ASP A 217 49.76 6.17 15.43
C ASP A 217 49.72 7.05 14.17
N ALA A 218 48.56 7.15 13.50
CA ALA A 218 48.35 8.01 12.33
C ALA A 218 48.39 9.51 12.65
N THR A 219 47.95 9.92 13.84
CA THR A 219 48.01 11.34 14.25
C THR A 219 49.41 11.77 14.65
N LYS A 220 50.21 10.86 15.24
CA LYS A 220 51.63 11.11 15.56
C LYS A 220 52.51 11.26 14.31
N SER A 221 52.19 10.58 13.22
CA SER A 221 52.96 10.69 11.97
C SER A 221 52.66 11.95 11.15
N GLN A 222 51.55 12.66 11.41
CA GLN A 222 51.20 13.93 10.75
C GLN A 222 51.77 15.17 11.45
N THR A 223 52.35 15.01 12.64
CA THR A 223 52.89 16.10 13.48
C THR A 223 54.43 16.14 13.50
N ASN A 224 55.08 15.28 12.70
CA ASN A 224 56.51 15.30 12.38
C ASN A 224 56.71 15.59 10.89
#